data_AF-A0A7C3EE48-F1
#
_entry.id   AF-A0A7C3EE48-F1
#
_cell.length_a   1.000
_cell.length_b   1.000
_cell.length_c   1.000
_cell.angle_alpha   90.00
_cell.angle_beta   90.00
_cell.angle_gamma   90.00
#
_symmetry.space_group_name_H-M   'P 1'
#
loop_
_entity.id
_entity.type
_entity.pdbx_description
1 polymer ?
#
loop_
_entity_poly.entity_id
_entity_poly.type
_entity_poly.pdbx_seq_one_letter_code
_entity_poly.pdbx_strand_id
1 'polypeptide(L)'
;MSAGIALIVLFGIVGIVILWVILTYNRLIVLRNRIQNAWSQIDVQLRRRYDLIPNLVETVKGYAAHEKTVFEEVTKARAAMASAQTVQEQGEAQNMITSALKSLFAVAENYPDLKANQNFLMLQEELSGTESKIAYARQFYNDSVMSFNNLIQTFPANIIAGMFGFTPHEYFPMEEAAREPVKVQF
;
A
#
# COMPACT_ATOMS: atom_id res chain seq x y z
N MET A 1 -26.87 44.38 34.27
CA MET A 1 -26.03 43.20 34.63
C MET A 1 -26.25 42.00 33.69
N SER A 2 -27.48 41.66 33.31
CA SER A 2 -27.79 40.53 32.42
C SER A 2 -27.16 40.61 31.02
N ALA A 3 -27.14 41.79 30.39
CA ALA A 3 -26.58 41.97 29.04
C ALA A 3 -25.05 41.76 28.96
N GLY A 4 -24.30 42.20 29.98
CA GLY A 4 -22.85 42.00 30.04
C GLY A 4 -22.47 40.54 30.24
N ILE A 5 -23.22 39.81 31.09
CA ILE A 5 -23.04 38.37 31.30
C ILE A 5 -23.36 37.60 30.00
N ALA A 6 -24.44 37.97 29.30
CA ALA A 6 -24.80 37.33 28.02
C ALA A 6 -23.71 37.50 26.94
N LEU A 7 -23.08 38.67 26.84
CA LEU A 7 -21.97 38.90 25.92
C LEU A 7 -20.74 38.07 26.27
N ILE A 8 -20.37 37.99 27.56
CA ILE A 8 -19.24 37.17 28.03
C ILE A 8 -19.47 35.70 27.69
N VAL A 9 -20.68 35.18 27.94
CA VAL A 9 -21.05 33.80 27.61
C VAL A 9 -20.96 33.55 26.10
N LEU A 10 -21.46 34.49 25.27
CA LEU A 10 -21.38 34.39 23.82
C LEU A 10 -19.92 34.32 23.33
N PHE A 11 -19.06 35.24 23.78
CA PHE A 11 -17.64 35.23 23.40
C PHE A 11 -16.92 33.97 23.90
N GLY A 12 -17.28 33.47 25.09
CA GLY A 12 -16.76 32.20 25.60
C GLY A 12 -17.12 31.03 24.69
N ILE A 13 -18.39 30.92 24.26
CA ILE A 13 -18.85 29.87 23.34
C ILE A 13 -18.14 29.99 22.00
N VAL A 14 -18.04 31.19 21.42
CA VAL A 14 -17.35 31.42 20.15
C VAL A 14 -15.87 31.02 20.26
N GLY A 15 -15.21 31.37 21.37
CA GLY A 15 -13.82 30.97 21.64
C GLY A 15 -13.63 29.45 21.67
N ILE A 16 -14.55 28.72 22.32
CA ILE A 16 -14.52 27.25 22.37
C ILE A 16 -14.70 26.65 20.96
N VAL A 17 -15.64 27.19 20.17
CA VAL A 17 -15.87 26.73 18.80
C VAL A 17 -14.63 26.95 17.92
N ILE A 18 -14.01 28.14 17.99
CA ILE A 18 -12.78 28.44 17.23
C ILE A 18 -11.66 27.49 17.62
N LEU A 19 -11.44 27.29 18.92
CA LEU A 19 -10.42 26.37 19.41
C LEU A 19 -10.67 24.94 18.90
N TRP A 20 -11.91 24.48 18.95
CA TRP A 20 -12.30 23.16 18.45
C TRP A 20 -12.04 23.00 16.93
N VAL A 21 -12.35 24.03 16.12
CA VAL A 21 -12.06 24.05 14.68
C VAL A 21 -10.56 23.90 14.43
N ILE A 22 -9.73 24.70 15.12
CA ILE A 22 -8.27 24.69 14.97
C ILE A 22 -7.70 23.30 15.31
N LEU A 23 -8.11 22.72 16.44
CA LEU A 23 -7.63 21.41 16.88
C LEU A 23 -8.05 20.30 15.90
N THR A 24 -9.29 20.32 15.43
CA THR A 24 -9.82 19.32 14.50
C THR A 24 -9.12 19.40 13.14
N TYR A 25 -8.95 20.61 12.61
CA TYR A 25 -8.25 20.84 11.35
C TYR A 25 -6.80 20.36 11.41
N ASN A 26 -6.05 20.73 12.46
CA ASN A 26 -4.67 20.28 12.63
C ASN A 26 -4.58 18.75 12.75
N ARG A 27 -5.52 18.11 13.46
CA ARG A 27 -5.57 16.64 13.54
C ARG A 27 -5.80 15.99 12.18
N LEU A 28 -6.69 16.53 11.36
CA LEU A 28 -6.93 16.05 9.99
C LEU A 28 -5.68 16.18 9.11
N ILE A 29 -4.95 17.31 9.22
CA ILE A 29 -3.68 17.51 8.50
C ILE A 29 -2.62 16.49 8.94
N VAL A 30 -2.47 16.24 10.24
CA VAL A 30 -1.53 15.24 10.76
C VAL A 30 -1.84 13.85 10.21
N LEU A 31 -3.12 13.44 10.19
CA LEU A 31 -3.51 12.13 9.65
C LEU A 31 -3.29 12.04 8.13
N ARG A 32 -3.56 13.11 7.37
CA ARG A 32 -3.26 13.17 5.92
C ARG A 32 -1.76 12.99 5.67
N ASN A 33 -0.91 13.70 6.42
CA ASN A 33 0.55 13.60 6.28
C ASN A 33 1.04 12.19 6.66
N ARG A 34 0.39 11.55 7.64
CA ARG A 34 0.70 10.16 8.01
C ARG A 34 0.39 9.18 6.88
N ILE A 35 -0.73 9.34 6.18
CA ILE A 35 -1.06 8.54 4.98
C ILE A 35 0.00 8.73 3.90
N GLN A 36 0.39 9.98 3.62
CA GLN A 36 1.43 10.28 2.62
C GLN A 36 2.79 9.66 3.00
N ASN A 37 3.16 9.74 4.27
CA ASN A 37 4.39 9.11 4.76
C ASN A 37 4.32 7.58 4.62
N ALA A 38 3.21 6.96 5.02
CA ALA A 38 3.01 5.52 4.86
C ALA A 38 3.09 5.10 3.37
N TRP A 39 2.50 5.88 2.48
CA TRP A 39 2.58 5.65 1.04
C TRP A 39 4.01 5.73 0.52
N SER A 40 4.79 6.74 0.93
CA SER A 40 6.19 6.85 0.52
C SER A 40 7.04 5.65 0.92
N GLN A 41 6.75 5.02 2.07
CA GLN A 41 7.44 3.81 2.51
C GLN A 41 7.13 2.62 1.60
N ILE A 42 5.87 2.50 1.14
CA ILE A 42 5.46 1.51 0.14
C ILE A 42 6.16 1.80 -1.19
N ASP A 43 6.09 3.03 -1.71
CA ASP A 43 6.66 3.42 -3.01
C ASP A 43 8.14 3.05 -3.13
N VAL A 44 8.95 3.28 -2.09
CA VAL A 44 10.36 2.88 -2.08
C VAL A 44 10.54 1.38 -2.29
N GLN A 45 9.71 0.55 -1.66
CA GLN A 45 9.78 -0.90 -1.83
C GLN A 45 9.26 -1.34 -3.21
N LEU A 46 8.22 -0.69 -3.73
CA LEU A 46 7.70 -0.98 -5.08
C LEU A 46 8.78 -0.71 -6.13
N ARG A 47 9.47 0.43 -6.03
CA ARG A 47 10.60 0.77 -6.92
C ARG A 47 11.74 -0.22 -6.80
N ARG A 48 12.16 -0.56 -5.57
CA ARG A 48 13.22 -1.58 -5.37
C ARG A 48 12.86 -2.89 -6.05
N ARG A 49 11.63 -3.37 -5.87
CA ARG A 49 11.16 -4.61 -6.52
C ARG A 49 11.19 -4.48 -8.05
N TYR A 50 10.71 -3.37 -8.59
CA TYR A 50 10.72 -3.10 -10.03
C TYR A 50 12.13 -3.13 -10.63
N ASP A 51 13.11 -2.58 -9.91
CA ASP A 51 14.51 -2.47 -10.34
C ASP A 51 15.26 -3.81 -10.26
N LEU A 52 14.88 -4.71 -9.36
CA LEU A 52 15.52 -6.03 -9.21
C LEU A 52 15.08 -7.05 -10.26
N ILE A 53 13.87 -6.92 -10.83
CA ILE A 53 13.31 -7.91 -11.76
C ILE A 53 14.16 -8.15 -13.01
N PRO A 54 14.70 -7.12 -13.71
CA PRO A 54 15.53 -7.35 -14.89
C PRO A 54 16.74 -8.24 -14.58
N ASN A 55 17.42 -7.99 -13.47
CA ASN A 55 18.59 -8.78 -13.06
C ASN A 55 18.20 -10.23 -12.74
N LEU A 56 17.04 -10.44 -12.10
CA LEU A 56 16.52 -11.78 -11.85
C LEU A 56 16.20 -12.50 -13.17
N VAL A 57 15.49 -11.84 -14.08
CA VAL A 57 15.11 -12.41 -15.38
C VAL A 57 16.34 -12.80 -16.20
N GLU A 58 17.35 -11.94 -16.28
CA GLU A 58 18.58 -12.25 -17.00
C GLU A 58 19.36 -13.40 -16.36
N THR A 59 19.39 -13.47 -15.02
CA THR A 59 20.01 -14.59 -14.29
C THR A 59 19.30 -15.91 -14.62
N VAL A 60 17.97 -15.94 -14.59
CA VAL A 60 17.20 -17.16 -14.88
C VAL A 60 17.29 -17.55 -16.35
N LYS A 61 17.27 -16.59 -17.29
CA LYS A 61 17.44 -16.86 -18.74
C LYS A 61 18.77 -17.55 -19.06
N GLY A 62 19.83 -17.27 -18.31
CA GLY A 62 21.13 -17.93 -18.49
C GLY A 62 21.08 -19.46 -18.31
N TYR A 63 20.09 -19.98 -17.60
CA TYR A 63 19.93 -21.40 -17.30
C TYR A 63 18.66 -22.02 -17.90
N ALA A 64 17.58 -21.23 -17.99
CA ALA A 64 16.24 -21.70 -18.33
C ALA A 64 15.65 -20.95 -19.55
N ALA A 65 16.44 -20.73 -20.60
CA ALA A 65 16.04 -19.95 -21.77
C ALA A 65 14.78 -20.44 -22.51
N HIS A 66 14.39 -21.71 -22.32
CA HIS A 66 13.22 -22.30 -22.95
C HIS A 66 11.89 -21.95 -22.25
N GLU A 67 11.93 -21.34 -21.06
CA GLU A 67 10.77 -20.99 -20.22
C GLU A 67 10.10 -19.68 -20.66
N LYS A 68 9.78 -19.57 -21.95
CA LYS A 68 9.28 -18.33 -22.58
C LYS A 68 8.01 -17.80 -21.93
N THR A 69 7.04 -18.68 -21.66
CA THR A 69 5.75 -18.32 -21.04
C THR A 69 5.96 -17.60 -19.71
N VAL A 70 6.89 -18.07 -18.90
CA VAL A 70 7.16 -17.53 -17.56
C VAL A 70 7.83 -16.16 -17.67
N PHE A 71 8.76 -15.98 -18.61
CA PHE A 71 9.36 -14.68 -18.86
C PHE A 71 8.36 -13.66 -19.43
N GLU A 72 7.41 -14.10 -20.25
CA GLU A 72 6.32 -13.27 -20.76
C GLU A 72 5.40 -12.80 -19.63
N GLU A 73 5.04 -13.69 -18.71
CA GLU A 73 4.26 -13.35 -17.52
C GLU A 73 4.96 -12.31 -16.63
N VAL A 74 6.25 -12.50 -16.34
CA VAL A 74 7.05 -11.55 -15.56
C VAL A 74 7.17 -10.20 -16.27
N THR A 75 7.36 -10.22 -17.59
CA THR A 75 7.44 -9.00 -18.40
C THR A 75 6.12 -8.23 -18.39
N LYS A 76 5.00 -8.93 -18.57
CA LYS A 76 3.65 -8.34 -18.50
C LYS A 76 3.36 -7.76 -17.11
N ALA A 77 3.69 -8.50 -16.06
CA ALA A 77 3.51 -8.03 -14.69
C ALA A 77 4.38 -6.80 -14.39
N ARG A 78 5.63 -6.77 -14.87
CA ARG A 78 6.50 -5.60 -14.74
C ARG A 78 5.97 -4.39 -15.51
N ALA A 79 5.44 -4.58 -16.71
CA ALA A 79 4.80 -3.51 -17.47
C ALA A 79 3.58 -2.94 -16.74
N ALA A 80 2.77 -3.80 -16.11
CA ALA A 80 1.63 -3.36 -15.30
C ALA A 80 2.06 -2.46 -14.12
N MET A 81 3.17 -2.79 -13.44
CA MET A 81 3.73 -1.93 -12.38
C MET A 81 4.14 -0.55 -12.91
N ALA A 82 4.70 -0.48 -14.12
CA ALA A 82 5.12 0.78 -14.72
C ALA A 82 3.93 1.65 -15.16
N SER A 83 2.80 1.04 -15.53
CA SER A 83 1.59 1.76 -15.94
C SER A 83 0.68 2.16 -14.79
N ALA A 84 0.83 1.58 -13.60
CA ALA A 84 -0.04 1.83 -12.46
C ALA A 84 0.14 3.26 -11.90
N GLN A 85 -0.96 4.02 -11.85
CA GLN A 85 -0.98 5.42 -11.41
C GLN A 85 -1.71 5.59 -10.07
N THR A 86 -2.68 4.74 -9.77
CA THR A 86 -3.47 4.81 -8.53
C THR A 86 -2.98 3.80 -7.48
N VAL A 87 -3.36 4.01 -6.22
CA VAL A 87 -3.06 3.09 -5.10
C VAL A 87 -3.64 1.70 -5.39
N GLN A 88 -4.85 1.68 -5.96
CA GLN A 88 -5.54 0.46 -6.35
C GLN A 88 -4.80 -0.28 -7.48
N GLU A 89 -4.47 0.42 -8.58
CA GLU A 89 -3.72 -0.15 -9.70
C GLU A 89 -2.34 -0.66 -9.27
N GLN A 90 -1.68 0.06 -8.36
CA GLN A 90 -0.40 -0.37 -7.80
C GLN A 90 -0.55 -1.69 -7.05
N GLY A 91 -1.60 -1.83 -6.25
CA GLY A 91 -1.87 -3.07 -5.54
C GLY A 91 -2.20 -4.26 -6.45
N GLU A 92 -2.99 -4.03 -7.52
CA GLU A 92 -3.27 -5.06 -8.53
C GLU A 92 -1.99 -5.49 -9.28
N ALA A 93 -1.17 -4.51 -9.69
CA ALA A 93 0.11 -4.79 -10.32
C ALA A 93 1.06 -5.55 -9.39
N GLN A 94 1.07 -5.24 -8.08
CA GLN A 94 1.82 -6.01 -7.09
C GLN A 94 1.37 -7.46 -7.00
N ASN A 95 0.06 -7.73 -7.00
CA ASN A 95 -0.45 -9.10 -6.98
C ASN A 95 -0.02 -9.88 -8.24
N MET A 96 -0.07 -9.24 -9.41
CA MET A 96 0.40 -9.84 -10.66
C MET A 96 1.89 -10.22 -10.60
N ILE A 97 2.75 -9.31 -10.13
CA ILE A 97 4.19 -9.62 -10.05
C ILE A 97 4.50 -10.63 -8.94
N THR A 98 3.74 -10.66 -7.83
CA THR A 98 3.87 -11.71 -6.81
C THR A 98 3.55 -13.07 -7.38
N SER A 99 2.47 -13.19 -8.16
CA SER A 99 2.12 -14.44 -8.85
C SER A 99 3.21 -14.86 -9.85
N ALA A 100 3.65 -13.94 -10.73
CA ALA A 100 4.67 -14.24 -11.74
C ALA A 100 6.03 -14.66 -11.11
N LEU A 101 6.45 -14.01 -10.02
CA LEU A 101 7.67 -14.41 -9.31
C LEU A 101 7.53 -15.78 -8.63
N LYS A 102 6.37 -16.13 -8.08
CA LYS A 102 6.11 -17.49 -7.56
C LYS A 102 6.28 -18.54 -8.66
N SER A 103 5.73 -18.31 -9.86
CA SER A 103 5.92 -19.18 -11.03
C SER A 103 7.39 -19.29 -11.44
N LEU A 104 8.11 -18.15 -11.51
CA LEU A 104 9.53 -18.13 -11.87
C LEU A 104 10.41 -18.89 -10.86
N PHE A 105 10.13 -18.78 -9.56
CA PHE A 105 10.84 -19.53 -8.54
C PHE A 105 10.51 -21.04 -8.58
N ALA A 106 9.27 -21.41 -8.89
CA ALA A 106 8.91 -22.81 -9.08
C ALA A 106 9.63 -23.44 -10.28
N VAL A 107 9.83 -22.68 -11.37
CA VAL A 107 10.62 -23.12 -12.52
C VAL A 107 12.06 -23.37 -12.12
N ALA A 108 12.66 -22.50 -11.31
CA ALA A 108 14.05 -22.63 -10.87
C ALA A 108 14.33 -23.94 -10.09
N GLU A 109 13.32 -24.54 -9.46
CA GLU A 109 13.43 -25.84 -8.79
C GLU A 109 13.80 -26.98 -9.77
N ASN A 110 13.44 -26.86 -11.05
CA ASN A 110 13.77 -27.84 -12.08
C ASN A 110 15.20 -27.68 -12.64
N TYR A 111 15.93 -26.64 -12.22
CA TYR A 111 17.26 -26.30 -12.73
C TYR A 111 18.28 -26.26 -11.56
N PRO A 112 18.93 -27.39 -11.21
CA PRO A 112 19.82 -27.48 -10.06
C PRO A 112 20.95 -26.45 -10.04
N ASP A 113 21.56 -26.16 -11.20
CA ASP A 113 22.64 -25.18 -11.31
C ASP A 113 22.17 -23.74 -11.05
N LEU A 114 20.96 -23.40 -11.47
CA LEU A 114 20.33 -22.11 -11.18
C LEU A 114 19.95 -22.02 -9.69
N LYS A 115 19.39 -23.09 -9.14
CA LYS A 115 19.04 -23.17 -7.72
C LYS A 115 20.26 -23.01 -6.81
N ALA A 116 21.43 -23.46 -7.25
CA ALA A 116 22.71 -23.29 -6.55
C ALA A 116 23.41 -21.95 -6.89
N ASN A 117 22.90 -21.16 -7.83
CA ASN A 117 23.51 -19.90 -8.24
C ASN A 117 23.35 -18.84 -7.14
N GLN A 118 24.48 -18.32 -6.64
CA GLN A 118 24.49 -17.36 -5.54
C GLN A 118 23.81 -16.03 -5.87
N ASN A 119 23.92 -15.54 -7.11
CA ASN A 119 23.25 -14.31 -7.53
C ASN A 119 21.73 -14.50 -7.57
N PHE A 120 21.26 -15.66 -8.04
CA PHE A 120 19.84 -15.99 -8.04
C PHE A 120 19.28 -16.06 -6.61
N LEU A 121 19.96 -16.77 -5.71
CA LEU A 121 19.56 -16.89 -4.30
C LEU A 121 19.49 -15.52 -3.61
N MET A 122 20.49 -14.66 -3.83
CA MET A 122 20.50 -13.30 -3.30
C MET A 122 19.31 -12.47 -3.82
N LEU A 123 19.05 -12.50 -5.14
CA LEU A 123 17.92 -11.76 -5.73
C LEU A 123 16.57 -12.29 -5.25
N GLN A 124 16.43 -13.61 -5.10
CA GLN A 124 15.25 -14.24 -4.54
C GLN A 124 15.01 -13.77 -3.09
N GLU A 125 16.06 -13.76 -2.27
CA GLU A 125 15.99 -13.27 -0.89
C GLU A 125 15.62 -11.78 -0.83
N GLU A 126 16.26 -10.92 -1.64
CA GLU A 126 15.95 -9.50 -1.67
C GLU A 126 14.51 -9.21 -2.09
N LEU A 127 14.00 -9.94 -3.10
CA LEU A 127 12.62 -9.79 -3.56
C LEU A 127 11.61 -10.29 -2.52
N SER A 128 11.88 -11.43 -1.89
CA SER A 128 11.04 -11.98 -0.81
C SER A 128 11.01 -11.04 0.41
N GLY A 129 12.17 -10.49 0.78
CA GLY A 129 12.29 -9.49 1.85
C GLY A 129 11.58 -8.18 1.49
N THR A 130 11.61 -7.77 0.23
CA THR A 130 10.88 -6.59 -0.25
C THR A 130 9.38 -6.81 -0.19
N GLU A 131 8.87 -7.98 -0.60
CA GLU A 131 7.44 -8.34 -0.48
C GLU A 131 6.98 -8.31 0.99
N SER A 132 7.79 -8.87 1.90
CA SER A 132 7.49 -8.86 3.33
C SER A 132 7.40 -7.43 3.89
N LYS A 133 8.28 -6.53 3.46
CA LYS A 133 8.24 -5.10 3.82
C LYS A 133 7.02 -4.39 3.23
N ILE A 134 6.65 -4.69 1.98
CA ILE A 134 5.43 -4.16 1.35
C ILE A 134 4.20 -4.60 2.16
N ALA A 135 4.11 -5.87 2.55
CA ALA A 135 2.99 -6.38 3.34
C ALA A 135 2.87 -5.67 4.69
N TYR A 136 3.99 -5.45 5.39
CA TYR A 136 4.00 -4.71 6.65
C TYR A 136 3.62 -3.23 6.46
N ALA A 137 4.22 -2.55 5.48
CA ALA A 137 3.95 -1.15 5.20
C ALA A 137 2.49 -0.92 4.75
N ARG A 138 1.91 -1.88 4.01
CA ARG A 138 0.49 -1.91 3.62
C ARG A 138 -0.43 -1.85 4.82
N GLN A 139 -0.15 -2.64 5.87
CA GLN A 139 -0.95 -2.59 7.10
C GLN A 139 -0.95 -1.18 7.70
N PHE A 140 0.23 -0.58 7.88
CA PHE A 140 0.36 0.76 8.44
C PHE A 140 -0.33 1.85 7.59
N TYR A 141 -0.26 1.74 6.26
CA TYR A 141 -0.98 2.61 5.34
C TYR A 141 -2.49 2.48 5.53
N ASN A 142 -3.01 1.24 5.49
CA ASN A 142 -4.44 0.98 5.63
C ASN A 142 -4.98 1.42 7.00
N ASP A 143 -4.23 1.23 8.09
CA ASP A 143 -4.61 1.72 9.43
C ASP A 143 -4.66 3.26 9.49
N SER A 144 -3.75 3.92 8.78
CA SER A 144 -3.72 5.38 8.68
C SER A 144 -4.89 5.92 7.85
N VAL A 145 -5.21 5.26 6.73
CA VAL A 145 -6.39 5.53 5.91
C VAL A 145 -7.66 5.33 6.71
N MET A 146 -7.78 4.21 7.45
CA MET A 146 -8.94 3.93 8.32
C MET A 146 -9.11 5.03 9.36
N SER A 147 -8.05 5.40 10.06
CA SER A 147 -8.09 6.45 11.10
C SER A 147 -8.54 7.79 10.54
N PHE A 148 -8.04 8.17 9.36
CA PHE A 148 -8.44 9.39 8.68
C PHE A 148 -9.89 9.35 8.19
N ASN A 149 -10.26 8.27 7.50
CA ASN A 149 -11.62 8.07 6.96
C ASN A 149 -12.67 8.07 8.08
N ASN A 150 -12.38 7.43 9.21
CA ASN A 150 -13.24 7.47 10.39
C ASN A 150 -13.39 8.90 10.92
N LEU A 151 -12.30 9.67 11.00
CA LEU A 151 -12.36 11.04 11.52
C LEU A 151 -13.19 11.97 10.63
N ILE A 152 -13.06 11.88 9.30
CA ILE A 152 -13.85 12.71 8.38
C ILE A 152 -15.34 12.31 8.33
N GLN A 153 -15.69 11.10 8.76
CA GLN A 153 -17.07 10.61 8.79
C GLN A 153 -17.76 10.79 10.15
N THR A 154 -17.00 10.98 11.23
CA THR A 154 -17.53 11.03 12.60
C THR A 154 -17.87 12.45 13.03
N PHE A 155 -19.05 12.65 13.64
CA PHE A 155 -19.42 13.91 14.27
C PHE A 155 -18.60 14.16 15.55
N PRO A 156 -18.13 15.41 15.82
CA PRO A 156 -18.38 16.63 15.04
C PRO A 156 -17.36 16.93 13.93
N ALA A 157 -16.33 16.11 13.76
CA ALA A 157 -15.23 16.38 12.83
C ALA A 157 -15.66 16.37 11.35
N ASN A 158 -16.71 15.64 10.99
CA ASN A 158 -17.29 15.62 9.64
C ASN A 158 -17.71 17.00 9.11
N ILE A 159 -18.14 17.92 9.98
CA ILE A 159 -18.48 19.30 9.60
C ILE A 159 -17.24 20.04 9.09
N ILE A 160 -16.14 19.94 9.82
CA ILE A 160 -14.85 20.54 9.44
C ILE A 160 -14.31 19.87 8.19
N ALA A 161 -14.38 18.54 8.13
CA ALA A 161 -13.95 17.78 6.97
C ALA A 161 -14.69 18.23 5.69
N GLY A 162 -16.02 18.35 5.74
CA GLY A 162 -16.83 18.83 4.62
C GLY A 162 -16.53 20.28 4.24
N MET A 163 -16.43 21.18 5.24
CA MET A 163 -16.17 22.61 5.00
C MET A 163 -14.80 22.88 4.37
N PHE A 164 -13.78 22.09 4.71
CA PHE A 164 -12.41 22.24 4.20
C PHE A 164 -12.03 21.22 3.12
N GLY A 165 -12.99 20.45 2.59
CA GLY A 165 -12.77 19.55 1.46
C GLY A 165 -11.89 18.33 1.74
N PHE A 166 -11.91 17.79 2.95
CA PHE A 166 -11.23 16.52 3.25
C PHE A 166 -12.08 15.34 2.73
N THR A 167 -11.55 14.61 1.74
CA THR A 167 -12.20 13.45 1.12
C THR A 167 -11.59 12.13 1.56
N PRO A 168 -12.35 11.01 1.53
CA PRO A 168 -11.83 9.69 1.86
C PRO A 168 -10.61 9.32 1.00
N HIS A 169 -9.66 8.60 1.61
CA HIS A 169 -8.55 7.96 0.90
C HIS A 169 -8.87 6.49 0.62
N GLU A 170 -8.34 5.97 -0.47
CA GLU A 170 -8.46 4.56 -0.85
C GLU A 170 -7.54 3.70 0.00
N TYR A 171 -7.96 2.47 0.28
CA TYR A 171 -7.11 1.46 0.89
C TYR A 171 -6.18 0.86 -0.16
N PHE A 172 -5.00 0.42 0.26
CA PHE A 172 -4.15 -0.42 -0.57
C PHE A 172 -4.70 -1.85 -0.52
N PRO A 173 -5.05 -2.45 -1.66
CA PRO A 173 -5.75 -3.73 -1.67
C PRO A 173 -4.84 -4.83 -1.11
N MET A 174 -5.44 -5.74 -0.36
CA MET A 174 -4.78 -6.97 0.06
C MET A 174 -4.99 -8.05 -1.00
N GLU A 175 -4.03 -8.98 -1.12
CA GLU A 175 -4.25 -10.22 -1.84
C GLU A 175 -5.52 -10.84 -1.23
N GLU A 176 -6.62 -10.92 -1.97
CA GLU A 176 -7.72 -11.79 -1.59
C GLU A 176 -7.15 -13.20 -1.64
N ALA A 177 -6.65 -13.70 -0.51
CA ALA A 177 -6.45 -15.13 -0.35
C ALA A 177 -7.79 -15.74 -0.75
N ALA A 178 -7.79 -16.45 -1.88
CA ALA A 178 -8.99 -16.98 -2.49
C ALA A 178 -9.87 -17.52 -1.37
N ARG A 179 -11.00 -16.86 -1.12
CA ARG A 179 -12.02 -17.35 -0.17
C ARG A 179 -12.71 -18.54 -0.81
N GLU A 180 -11.97 -19.48 -1.37
CA GLU A 180 -12.50 -20.79 -1.64
C GLU A 180 -12.70 -21.44 -0.27
N PRO A 181 -13.94 -21.74 0.13
CA PRO A 181 -14.16 -22.53 1.33
C PRO A 181 -13.40 -23.84 1.15
N VAL A 182 -12.54 -24.18 2.10
CA VAL A 182 -11.88 -25.49 2.17
C VAL A 182 -13.00 -26.54 2.14
N LYS A 183 -13.19 -27.20 0.99
CA LYS A 183 -14.14 -28.30 0.86
C LYS A 183 -13.55 -29.49 1.59
N VAL A 184 -13.85 -29.60 2.88
CA VAL A 184 -13.57 -30.81 3.65
C VAL A 184 -14.51 -31.89 3.11
N GLN A 185 -13.97 -32.83 2.36
CA GLN A 185 -14.67 -34.07 2.01
C GLN A 185 -14.43 -35.06 3.15
N PHE A 186 -15.51 -35.58 3.73
CA PHE A 186 -15.50 -36.75 4.61
C PHE A 186 -15.53 -38.02 3.78
#